data_AF-A0A8C1TSX8-F1
#
_entry.id   AF-A0A8C1TSX8-F1
#
_cell.length_a   1.000
_cell.length_b   1.000
_cell.length_c   1.000
_cell.angle_alpha   90.00
_cell.angle_beta   90.00
_cell.angle_gamma   90.00
#
_symmetry.space_group_name_H-M   'P 1'
#
loop_
_entity.id
_entity.type
_entity.pdbx_description
1 polymer ?
#
loop_
_entity_poly.entity_id
_entity_poly.type
_entity_poly.pdbx_seq_one_letter_code
_entity_poly.pdbx_strand_id
1 'polypeptide(L)' 'MTQSIVVQVGQCGNQVGCRFWDLALREHAHVNQMGIYDEALSSFFRNVDQR' A
#
# COMPACT_ATOMS: atom_id res chain seq x y z
N MET A 1 15.58 -6.06 -3.39
CA MET A 1 14.26 -5.47 -3.10
C MET A 1 13.27 -6.12 -4.04
N THR A 2 12.38 -6.97 -3.53
CA THR A 2 11.35 -7.66 -4.31
C THR A 2 10.17 -6.72 -4.52
N GLN A 3 9.54 -6.76 -5.69
CA GLN A 3 8.35 -5.97 -6.00
C GLN A 3 7.16 -6.91 -6.20
N SER A 4 6.03 -6.56 -5.60
CA SER A 4 4.79 -7.33 -5.68
C SER A 4 3.70 -6.47 -6.32
N ILE A 5 3.08 -7.00 -7.37
CA ILE A 5 1.94 -6.36 -8.04
C ILE A 5 0.68 -7.14 -7.66
N VAL A 6 -0.31 -6.45 -7.08
CA VAL A 6 -1.59 -7.04 -6.69
C VAL A 6 -2.67 -6.60 -7.69
N VAL A 7 -3.31 -7.58 -8.34
CA VAL A 7 -4.43 -7.35 -9.25
C VAL A 7 -5.73 -7.76 -8.56
N GLN A 8 -6.69 -6.84 -8.49
CA GLN A 8 -8.02 -7.08 -7.92
C GLN A 8 -9.02 -7.25 -9.06
N VAL A 9 -9.75 -8.36 -9.06
CA VAL A 9 -10.68 -8.71 -10.15
C VAL A 9 -12.08 -8.98 -9.61
N GLY A 10 -13.07 -8.36 -10.24
CA GLY A 10 -14.48 -8.51 -9.89
C GLY A 10 -14.87 -7.81 -8.58
N GLN A 11 -16.18 -7.87 -8.27
CA GLN A 11 -16.75 -7.15 -7.13
C GLN A 11 -16.13 -7.60 -5.79
N CYS A 12 -16.05 -8.91 -5.54
CA CYS A 12 -15.49 -9.43 -4.30
C CYS A 12 -14.00 -9.04 -4.15
N GLY A 13 -13.21 -9.17 -5.23
CA GLY A 13 -11.79 -8.78 -5.23
C GLY A 13 -11.59 -7.29 -4.92
N ASN A 14 -12.42 -6.42 -5.50
CA ASN A 14 -12.37 -4.98 -5.24
C ASN A 14 -12.77 -4.63 -3.79
N GLN A 15 -13.75 -5.36 -3.21
CA GLN A 15 -14.17 -5.15 -1.82
C GLN A 15 -13.05 -5.53 -0.83
N VAL A 16 -12.46 -6.71 -1.00
CA VAL A 16 -11.33 -7.17 -0.17
C VAL A 16 -10.14 -6.24 -0.35
N GLY A 17 -9.81 -5.91 -1.60
CA GLY A 17 -8.71 -5.02 -1.93
C GLY A 17 -8.82 -3.63 -1.32
N CYS A 18 -10.02 -3.04 -1.35
CA CYS A 18 -10.29 -1.74 -0.74
C CYS A 18 -10.04 -1.77 0.77
N ARG A 19 -10.52 -2.81 1.48
CA ARG A 19 -10.32 -2.94 2.93
C ARG A 19 -8.87 -3.26 3.30
N PHE A 20 -8.20 -4.11 2.53
CA PHE A 20 -6.80 -4.45 2.74
C PHE A 20 -5.91 -3.21 2.69
N TRP A 21 -6.01 -2.41 1.62
CA TRP A 21 -5.15 -1.23 1.47
C TRP A 21 -5.46 -0.13 2.48
N ASP A 22 -6.73 0.05 2.83
CA ASP A 22 -7.14 1.00 3.89
C ASP A 22 -6.47 0.64 5.24
N LEU A 23 -6.47 -0.64 5.61
CA LEU A 23 -5.83 -1.08 6.85
C LEU A 23 -4.30 -0.98 6.78
N ALA A 24 -3.68 -1.51 5.73
CA ALA A 24 -2.23 -1.49 5.58
C ALA A 24 -1.65 -0.06 5.62
N LEU A 25 -2.32 0.89 4.97
CA LEU A 25 -1.89 2.29 4.99
C LEU A 25 -2.12 2.96 6.34
N ARG A 26 -3.21 2.64 7.05
CA ARG A 26 -3.46 3.16 8.41
C ARG A 26 -2.47 2.63 9.43
N GLU A 27 -2.17 1.35 9.39
CA GLU A 27 -1.15 0.72 10.23
C GLU A 27 0.22 1.37 10.02
N HIS A 28 0.58 1.60 8.75
CA HIS A 28 1.84 2.27 8.42
C HIS A 28 1.87 3.73 8.88
N ALA A 29 0.80 4.49 8.62
CA ALA A 29 0.71 5.90 9.02
C ALA A 29 0.74 6.09 10.55
N HIS A 30 0.28 5.08 11.31
CA HIS A 30 0.35 5.12 12.77
C HIS A 30 1.80 5.14 13.29
N VAL A 31 2.71 4.44 12.62
CA VAL A 31 4.13 4.36 13.01
C VAL A 31 5.02 5.34 12.25
N ASN A 32 4.65 5.71 11.02
CA ASN A 32 5.43 6.56 10.13
C ASN A 32 4.63 7.81 9.72
N GLN A 33 4.73 8.85 10.54
CA GLN A 33 4.01 10.12 10.35
C GLN A 33 4.57 11.00 9.22
N MET A 34 5.76 10.67 8.69
CA MET A 34 6.34 11.38 7.55
C MET A 34 5.70 10.98 6.21
N GLY A 35 4.92 9.89 6.19
CA GLY A 35 4.25 9.39 4.99
C GLY A 35 5.22 8.83 3.95
N ILE A 36 6.44 8.47 4.37
CA ILE A 36 7.45 7.86 3.50
C ILE A 36 7.22 6.35 3.48
N TYR A 37 7.10 5.75 2.30
CA TYR A 37 7.07 4.29 2.18
C TYR A 37 8.49 3.75 2.45
N ASP A 38 8.69 3.16 3.63
CA ASP A 38 9.96 2.58 4.06
C ASP A 38 10.08 1.11 3.65
N GLU A 39 11.02 0.37 4.24
CA GLU A 39 11.29 -1.03 3.90
C GLU A 39 10.03 -1.91 3.93
N ALA A 40 9.12 -1.70 4.90
CA ALA A 40 7.93 -2.54 5.08
C ALA A 40 6.94 -2.40 3.91
N LEU A 41 6.81 -1.20 3.35
CA LEU A 41 5.90 -0.91 2.23
C LEU A 41 6.61 -0.83 0.87
N SER A 42 7.95 -0.87 0.84
CA SER A 42 8.76 -0.74 -0.38
C SER A 42 8.50 -1.82 -1.44
N SER A 43 7.94 -2.97 -1.03
CA SER A 43 7.56 -4.04 -1.95
C SER A 43 6.25 -3.77 -2.71
N PHE A 44 5.41 -2.85 -2.19
CA PHE A 44 4.10 -2.52 -2.74
C PHE A 44 4.02 -1.09 -3.30
N PHE A 45 4.75 -0.15 -2.70
CA PHE A 45 4.68 1.27 -3.03
C PHE A 45 6.07 1.85 -3.34
N ARG A 46 6.08 2.88 -4.17
CA ARG A 46 7.27 3.67 -4.50
C ARG A 46 7.02 5.12 -4.16
N ASN A 47 7.96 5.75 -3.45
CA ASN A 47 7.97 7.20 -3.27
C ASN A 47 8.28 7.86 -4.63
N VAL A 48 7.42 8.78 -5.07
CA VAL A 48 7.52 9.49 -6.34
C VAL A 48 7.53 11.00 -6.10
N ASP A 49 8.20 11.75 -6.98
CA ASP A 49 8.20 13.22 -6.93
C ASP A 49 6.81 13.78 -7.30
N GLN A 50 6.42 14.91 -6.69
CA GLN A 50 5.12 15.59 -6.89
C GLN A 50 4.98 16.33 -8.24
N ARG A 51 5.51 15.77 -9.34
CA ARG A 51 5.51 16.42 -10.66
C ARG A 51 4.13 16.80 -11.16
#